data_AF-A0A1Q2YST1-F1
#
_entry.id   AF-A0A1Q2YST1-F1
#
_cell.length_a   1.000
_cell.length_b   1.000
_cell.length_c   1.000
_cell.angle_alpha   90.00
_cell.angle_beta   90.00
_cell.angle_gamma   90.00
#
_symmetry.space_group_name_H-M   'P 1'
#
loop_
_entity.id
_entity.type
_entity.pdbx_description
1 polymer ?
#
loop_
_entity_poly.entity_id
_entity_poly.type
_entity_poly.pdbx_seq_one_letter_code
_entity_poly.pdbx_strand_id
1 'polypeptide(L)' 'MAEDLRRCTNDLEAPARELCPAVTEVLSAIASRKDCLLARMSGSGATCFGLFPDPAMAQAAAESLPSAWWRWGGAPAEG' A
#
# COMPACT_ATOMS: atom_id res chain seq x y z
N MET A 1 -10.21 -7.04 -10.78
CA MET A 1 -9.12 -6.05 -10.60
C MET A 1 -8.10 -6.50 -9.55
N ALA A 2 -8.42 -6.54 -8.25
CA ALA A 2 -7.46 -7.01 -7.24
C ALA A 2 -7.02 -8.47 -7.47
N GLU A 3 -7.93 -9.34 -7.91
CA GLU A 3 -7.61 -10.74 -8.26
C GLU A 3 -6.67 -10.85 -9.47
N ASP A 4 -6.82 -10.01 -10.48
CA ASP A 4 -5.92 -9.98 -11.65
C ASP A 4 -4.52 -9.53 -11.22
N LEU A 5 -4.44 -8.47 -10.41
CA LEU A 5 -3.19 -7.95 -9.87
C LEU A 5 -2.47 -8.92 -8.94
N ARG A 6 -3.16 -9.87 -8.28
CA ARG A 6 -2.50 -10.93 -7.50
C ARG A 6 -1.60 -11.83 -8.34
N ARG A 7 -1.86 -11.91 -9.65
CA ARG A 7 -1.04 -12.67 -10.61
C ARG A 7 0.14 -11.86 -11.16
N CYS A 8 0.15 -10.55 -10.93
CA CYS A 8 1.26 -9.67 -11.29
C CYS A 8 2.27 -9.57 -10.14
N THR A 9 3.54 -9.47 -10.48
CA THR A 9 4.65 -9.29 -9.54
C THR A 9 5.40 -8.00 -9.82
N ASN A 10 6.10 -7.50 -8.80
CA ASN A 10 7.12 -6.47 -8.95
C ASN A 10 8.47 -7.10 -8.61
N ASP A 11 9.27 -7.40 -9.62
CA ASP A 11 10.57 -8.08 -9.45
C ASP A 11 11.56 -7.25 -8.62
N LEU A 12 11.32 -5.93 -8.49
CA LEU A 12 12.13 -5.04 -7.67
C LEU A 12 11.71 -5.03 -6.18
N GLU A 13 10.56 -5.59 -5.82
CA GLU A 13 10.08 -5.57 -4.43
C GLU A 13 10.99 -6.38 -3.49
N ALA A 14 11.42 -7.57 -3.92
CA ALA A 14 12.34 -8.39 -3.13
C ALA A 14 13.68 -7.68 -2.84
N PRO A 15 14.44 -7.21 -3.85
CA PRO A 15 15.69 -6.50 -3.58
C PRO A 15 15.47 -5.16 -2.84
N ALA A 16 14.36 -4.45 -3.08
CA ALA A 16 14.06 -3.23 -2.34
C ALA A 16 13.82 -3.49 -0.85
N ARG A 17 13.15 -4.60 -0.49
CA ARG A 17 12.94 -5.02 0.89
C ARG A 17 14.23 -5.42 1.60
N GLU A 18 15.18 -6.00 0.87
CA GLU A 18 16.51 -6.35 1.40
C GLU A 18 17.37 -5.12 1.64
N LEU A 19 17.39 -4.17 0.70
CA LEU A 19 18.21 -2.96 0.78
C LEU A 19 17.61 -1.89 1.71
N CYS A 20 16.28 -1.84 1.83
CA CYS A 20 15.56 -0.82 2.59
C CYS A 20 14.47 -1.46 3.46
N PRO A 21 14.76 -1.73 4.75
CA PRO A 21 13.81 -2.35 5.68
C PRO A 21 12.49 -1.58 5.84
N ALA A 22 12.51 -0.26 5.64
CA ALA A 22 11.31 0.58 5.66
C ALA A 22 10.26 0.16 4.61
N VAL A 23 10.67 -0.40 3.47
CA VAL A 23 9.73 -0.96 2.47
C VAL A 23 8.95 -2.14 3.07
N THR A 24 9.64 -3.04 3.79
CA THR A 24 8.98 -4.15 4.49
C THR A 24 8.04 -3.66 5.59
N GLU A 25 8.44 -2.62 6.35
CA GLU A 25 7.62 -2.02 7.39
C GLU A 25 6.32 -1.44 6.82
N VAL A 26 6.41 -0.63 5.76
CA VAL A 26 5.25 0.00 5.12
C VAL A 26 4.32 -1.05 4.51
N LEU A 27 4.86 -2.03 3.77
CA LEU A 27 4.04 -3.10 3.18
C LEU A 27 3.32 -3.92 4.25
N SER A 28 4.00 -4.24 5.35
CA SER A 28 3.39 -4.98 6.46
C SER A 28 2.31 -4.15 7.17
N ALA A 29 2.57 -2.86 7.37
CA ALA A 29 1.60 -1.94 7.96
C ALA A 29 0.33 -1.84 7.11
N ILE A 30 0.46 -1.70 5.79
CA ILE A 30 -0.67 -1.68 4.85
C ILE A 30 -1.40 -3.04 4.83
N ALA A 31 -0.67 -4.15 4.70
CA ALA A 31 -1.26 -5.49 4.61
C ALA A 31 -2.01 -5.91 5.88
N SER A 32 -1.63 -5.37 7.04
CA SER A 32 -2.31 -5.60 8.32
C SER A 32 -3.61 -4.82 8.49
N ARG A 33 -3.93 -3.89 7.57
CA ARG A 33 -5.16 -3.10 7.65
C ARG A 33 -6.37 -3.98 7.35
N LYS A 34 -7.46 -3.73 8.08
CA LYS A 34 -8.75 -4.36 7.82
C LYS A 34 -9.14 -4.12 6.36
N ASP A 35 -9.70 -5.15 5.72
CA ASP A 35 -10.22 -5.09 4.36
C ASP A 35 -9.15 -4.81 3.28
N CYS A 36 -7.85 -4.90 3.61
CA CYS A 36 -6.78 -4.83 2.62
C CYS A 36 -6.83 -6.05 1.68
N LEU A 37 -7.06 -5.81 0.38
CA LEU A 37 -7.18 -6.86 -0.63
C LEU A 37 -5.82 -7.27 -1.21
N LEU A 38 -4.89 -6.31 -1.26
CA LEU A 38 -3.54 -6.42 -1.80
C LEU A 38 -2.67 -5.27 -1.28
N ALA A 39 -1.41 -5.53 -0.93
CA ALA A 39 -0.39 -4.52 -0.65
C ALA A 39 0.87 -4.80 -1.47
N ARG A 40 1.42 -3.78 -2.14
CA ARG A 40 2.57 -3.91 -3.06
C ARG A 40 3.40 -2.63 -3.15
N MET A 41 4.65 -2.78 -3.56
CA MET A 41 5.49 -1.67 -4.01
C MET A 41 5.15 -1.30 -5.46
N SER A 42 5.10 0.00 -5.76
CA SER A 42 4.90 0.51 -7.13
C SER A 42 6.24 0.83 -7.80
N GLY A 43 6.46 0.33 -9.01
CA GLY A 43 7.68 0.59 -9.80
C GLY A 43 8.95 0.19 -9.05
N SER A 44 9.98 1.04 -9.09
CA SER A 44 11.22 0.86 -8.31
C SER A 44 11.12 1.25 -6.84
N GLY A 45 9.94 1.68 -6.38
CA GLY A 45 9.73 2.16 -5.01
C GLY A 45 10.33 3.55 -4.72
N ALA A 46 10.33 4.00 -3.47
CA ALA A 46 9.87 3.29 -2.26
C ALA A 46 8.34 3.38 -2.01
N THR A 47 7.58 3.97 -2.94
CA THR A 47 6.12 4.12 -2.79
C THR A 47 5.45 2.75 -2.73
N CYS A 48 4.71 2.51 -1.65
CA CYS A 48 3.88 1.32 -1.45
C CYS A 48 2.41 1.71 -1.51
N PHE A 49 1.56 0.80 -1.96
CA PHE A 49 0.12 1.02 -2.06
C PHE A 49 -0.67 -0.19 -1.54
N GLY A 50 -1.92 0.07 -1.17
CA GLY A 50 -2.91 -0.94 -0.80
C GLY A 50 -4.18 -0.79 -1.64
N LEU A 51 -4.79 -1.92 -2.01
CA LEU A 51 -6.13 -1.94 -2.61
C LEU A 51 -7.17 -2.28 -1.55
N PHE A 52 -8.27 -1.53 -1.56
CA PHE A 52 -9.40 -1.68 -0.65
C PHE A 52 -10.71 -1.74 -1.44
N PRO A 53 -11.80 -2.28 -0.85
CA PRO A 53 -13.09 -2.42 -1.52
C PRO A 53 -13.69 -1.09 -1.98
N ASP A 54 -13.48 -0.01 -1.22
CA ASP A 54 -14.02 1.31 -1.50
C ASP A 54 -13.12 2.45 -0.96
N PRO A 55 -13.35 3.71 -1.39
CA PRO A 55 -12.56 4.86 -0.95
C PRO A 55 -12.65 5.16 0.54
N ALA A 56 -13.79 4.89 1.20
CA ALA A 56 -13.95 5.16 2.63
C ALA A 56 -13.07 4.20 3.46
N MET A 57 -12.98 2.93 3.05
CA MET A 57 -12.07 1.95 3.65
C MET A 57 -10.60 2.30 3.43
N ALA A 58 -10.23 2.75 2.22
CA ALA A 58 -8.88 3.21 1.93
C ALA A 58 -8.49 4.45 2.77
N GLN A 59 -9.42 5.38 2.97
CA GLN A 59 -9.24 6.56 3.83
C GLN A 59 -9.05 6.17 5.29
N ALA A 60 -9.92 5.31 5.84
CA ALA A 60 -9.80 4.82 7.20
C ALA A 60 -8.48 4.05 7.42
N ALA A 61 -8.06 3.25 6.44
CA ALA A 61 -6.79 2.56 6.47
C ALA A 61 -5.62 3.55 6.53
N ALA A 62 -5.62 4.58 5.68
CA ALA A 62 -4.62 5.64 5.71
C ALA A 62 -4.61 6.34 7.07
N GLU A 63 -5.76 6.74 7.61
CA GLU A 63 -5.85 7.41 8.92
C GLU A 63 -5.27 6.59 10.08
N SER A 64 -5.33 5.26 9.99
CA SER A 64 -4.75 4.35 10.98
C SER A 64 -3.24 4.12 10.85
N LEU A 65 -2.61 4.59 9.77
CA LEU A 65 -1.16 4.52 9.58
C LEU A 65 -0.46 5.67 10.33
N PRO A 66 0.84 5.52 10.65
CA PRO A 66 1.60 6.56 11.33
C PRO A 66 1.42 7.93 10.67
N SER A 67 1.09 8.96 11.46
CA SER A 67 0.92 10.34 10.96
C SER A 67 2.23 10.96 10.46
N ALA A 68 3.38 10.41 10.86
CA ALA A 68 4.69 10.79 10.37
C ALA A 68 4.93 10.35 8.91
N TRP A 69 4.15 9.41 8.38
CA TRP A 69 4.29 8.95 7.00
C TRP A 69 3.48 9.83 6.06
N TRP A 70 4.04 10.11 4.88
CA TRP A 70 3.24 10.62 3.78
C TRP A 70 2.25 9.52 3.34
N ARG A 71 0.96 9.85 3.33
CA ARG A 71 -0.12 8.91 3.05
C ARG A 71 -1.31 9.60 2.39
N TRP A 72 -1.99 8.89 1.52
CA TRP A 72 -3.22 9.32 0.88
C TRP A 72 -4.20 8.16 0.77
N GLY A 73 -5.47 8.39 1.08
CA GLY A 73 -6.49 7.36 1.27
C GLY A 73 -7.45 7.16 0.11
N GLY A 74 -7.16 7.68 -1.09
CA GLY A 74 -7.99 7.41 -2.27
C GLY A 74 -9.31 8.18 -2.36
N ALA A 75 -9.69 8.97 -1.34
CA ALA A 75 -10.82 9.88 -1.45
C ALA A 75 -10.56 10.89 -2.58
N PRO A 76 -11.53 11.16 -3.47
CA PRO A 76 -11.35 12.18 -4.49
C PRO A 76 -10.93 13.48 -3.81
N ALA A 77 -9.95 14.18 -4.39
CA ALA A 77 -9.66 15.54 -3.94
C ALA A 77 -10.96 16.31 -4.04
N GLU A 78 -11.50 16.78 -2.91
CA GLU A 78 -12.60 17.72 -2.95
C GLU A 78 -12.11 18.93 -3.73
N GLY A 79 -12.80 19.21 -4.84
CA GLY A 79 -12.58 20.39 -5.66
C GLY A 79 -13.27 21.61 -5.05
#